data_AF-A0A6J6RPV8-F1
#
_entry.id   AF-A0A6J6RPV8-F1
#
_cell.length_a   1.000
_cell.length_b   1.000
_cell.length_c   1.000
_cell.angle_alpha   90.00
_cell.angle_beta   90.00
_cell.angle_gamma   90.00
#
_symmetry.space_group_name_H-M   'P 1'
#
loop_
_entity.id
_entity.type
_entity.pdbx_description
1 polymer ?
#
loop_
_entity_poly.entity_id
_entity_poly.type
_entity_poly.pdbx_seq_one_letter_code
_entity_poly.pdbx_strand_id
1 'polypeptide(L)'
;MTRGGRLDADGWRWKLDPSMRFGGFGPWRPEWAQLRLPGIGAPFLGVLVTEQEEMGWGTTPDDLAGWVPPNGRIELVQGAGHFVHIEQPELVLDMVMDFLGCA
;
A
#
# COMPACT_ATOMS: atom_id res chain seq x y z
N MET A 1 -5.53 17.80 -21.08
CA MET A 1 -4.75 16.57 -20.85
C MET A 1 -4.85 16.24 -19.37
N THR A 2 -5.46 15.11 -19.01
CA THR A 2 -5.66 14.71 -17.59
C THR A 2 -4.31 14.40 -16.92
N ARG A 3 -3.98 15.03 -15.80
CA ARG A 3 -2.84 14.65 -14.93
C ARG A 3 -3.36 13.84 -13.76
N GLY A 4 -2.85 12.62 -13.55
CA GLY A 4 -3.27 11.75 -12.43
C GLY A 4 -4.64 11.09 -12.64
N GLY A 5 -5.73 11.83 -12.43
CA GLY A 5 -7.09 11.30 -12.47
C GLY A 5 -8.12 12.25 -13.09
N ARG A 6 -9.29 11.72 -13.45
CA ARG A 6 -10.47 12.43 -13.98
C ARG A 6 -11.71 12.04 -13.18
N LEU A 7 -12.56 13.01 -12.86
CA LEU A 7 -13.89 12.75 -12.31
C LEU A 7 -14.90 12.52 -13.44
N ASP A 8 -15.59 11.39 -13.40
CA ASP A 8 -16.72 11.03 -14.26
C ASP A 8 -18.03 10.99 -13.44
N ALA A 9 -19.18 10.79 -14.11
CA ALA A 9 -20.49 10.79 -13.46
C ALA A 9 -20.65 9.67 -12.41
N ASP A 10 -19.88 8.59 -12.53
CA ASP A 10 -19.85 7.44 -11.65
C ASP A 10 -18.68 7.45 -10.64
N GLY A 11 -17.84 8.49 -10.65
CA GLY A 11 -16.76 8.67 -9.68
C GLY A 11 -15.39 8.95 -10.28
N TRP A 12 -14.36 8.83 -9.46
CA TRP A 12 -12.98 9.10 -9.85
C TRP A 12 -12.38 7.97 -10.69
N ARG A 13 -11.71 8.35 -11.78
CA ARG A 13 -10.90 7.45 -12.61
C ARG A 13 -9.45 7.87 -12.55
N TRP A 14 -8.59 6.93 -12.18
CA TRP A 14 -7.15 7.14 -12.12
C TRP A 14 -6.49 6.52 -13.33
N LYS A 15 -5.45 7.19 -13.86
CA LYS A 15 -4.62 6.59 -14.90
C LYS A 15 -3.84 5.43 -14.30
N LEU A 16 -4.14 4.23 -14.75
CA LEU A 16 -3.30 3.06 -14.51
C LEU A 16 -2.03 3.17 -15.36
N ASP A 17 -0.93 2.64 -14.84
CA ASP A 17 0.32 2.57 -15.59
C ASP A 17 0.08 1.71 -16.85
N PRO A 18 0.37 2.21 -18.07
CA PRO A 18 0.13 1.46 -19.30
C PRO A 18 1.02 0.22 -19.46
N SER A 19 2.09 0.09 -18.66
CA SER A 19 2.92 -1.11 -18.57
C SER A 19 2.37 -2.14 -17.58
N MET A 20 1.36 -1.77 -16.78
CA MET A 20 0.71 -2.67 -15.83
C MET A 20 0.01 -3.81 -16.57
N ARG A 21 0.45 -5.03 -16.31
CA ARG A 21 -0.14 -6.24 -16.90
C ARG A 21 -1.16 -6.83 -15.94
N PHE A 22 -2.44 -6.53 -16.16
CA PHE A 22 -3.53 -7.25 -15.50
C PHE A 22 -3.42 -8.73 -15.87
N GLY A 23 -3.24 -9.59 -14.86
CA GLY A 23 -3.11 -11.04 -15.06
C GLY A 23 -1.73 -11.54 -15.55
N GLY A 24 -0.62 -10.95 -15.08
CA GLY A 24 0.74 -11.44 -15.34
C GLY A 24 1.59 -11.55 -14.08
N PHE A 25 2.23 -12.72 -13.89
CA PHE A 25 2.63 -13.34 -12.61
C PHE A 25 1.42 -13.72 -11.75
N GLY A 26 1.33 -15.01 -11.41
CA GLY A 26 0.32 -15.55 -10.49
C GLY A 26 0.33 -14.85 -9.13
N PRO A 27 -0.53 -15.26 -8.17
CA PRO A 27 -0.77 -14.51 -6.92
C PRO A 27 0.56 -14.02 -6.37
N TRP A 28 0.72 -12.69 -6.29
CA TRP A 28 1.87 -12.13 -5.60
C TRP A 28 1.81 -12.70 -4.19
N ARG A 29 2.81 -13.51 -3.88
CA ARG A 29 2.90 -14.21 -2.61
C ARG A 29 3.54 -13.24 -1.63
N PRO A 30 2.84 -12.81 -0.56
CA PRO A 30 3.44 -11.98 0.49
C PRO A 30 4.80 -12.54 0.93
N GLU A 31 4.96 -13.86 0.90
CA GLU A 31 6.16 -14.60 1.24
C GLU A 31 7.42 -14.20 0.45
N TRP A 32 7.27 -13.69 -0.76
CA TRP A 32 8.40 -13.29 -1.60
C TRP A 32 9.06 -12.00 -1.10
N ALA A 33 8.28 -11.09 -0.54
CA ALA A 33 8.77 -9.84 0.04
C ALA A 33 9.01 -9.97 1.56
N GLN A 34 8.15 -10.71 2.28
CA GLN A 34 8.20 -10.79 3.74
C GLN A 34 9.53 -11.32 4.27
N LEU A 35 10.16 -12.29 3.57
CA LEU A 35 11.45 -12.86 3.96
C LEU A 35 12.59 -11.83 3.97
N ARG A 36 12.44 -10.73 3.24
CA ARG A 36 13.44 -9.67 3.15
C ARG A 36 13.19 -8.54 4.14
N LEU A 37 11.97 -8.39 4.67
CA LEU A 37 11.61 -7.32 5.58
C LEU A 37 12.53 -7.26 6.81
N PRO A 38 12.86 -8.36 7.51
CA PRO A 38 13.74 -8.30 8.68
C PRO A 38 15.15 -7.76 8.40
N GLY A 39 15.60 -7.82 7.14
CA GLY A 39 16.92 -7.34 6.72
C GLY A 39 16.99 -5.83 6.46
N ILE A 40 15.88 -5.10 6.55
CA ILE A 40 15.85 -3.66 6.33
C ILE A 40 16.47 -2.95 7.55
N GLY A 41 17.66 -2.39 7.36
CA GLY A 41 18.38 -1.66 8.42
C GLY A 41 17.96 -0.19 8.60
N ALA A 42 17.33 0.40 7.59
CA ALA A 42 16.78 1.76 7.66
C ALA A 42 15.46 1.79 8.46
N PRO A 43 15.03 2.95 9.00
CA PRO A 43 13.67 3.11 9.50
C PRO A 43 12.64 2.70 8.44
N PHE A 44 11.58 1.99 8.86
CA PHE A 44 10.59 1.42 7.95
C PHE A 44 9.15 1.73 8.39
N LEU A 45 8.38 2.31 7.49
CA LEU A 45 6.93 2.45 7.61
C LEU A 45 6.27 1.62 6.52
N GLY A 46 5.61 0.53 6.92
CA GLY A 46 4.70 -0.22 6.06
C GLY A 46 3.27 0.29 6.22
N VAL A 47 2.51 0.32 5.13
CA VAL A 47 1.07 0.61 5.16
C VAL A 47 0.35 -0.56 4.51
N LEU A 48 -0.56 -1.20 5.25
CA LEU A 48 -1.37 -2.31 4.77
C LEU A 48 -2.85 -1.93 4.86
N VAL A 49 -3.53 -2.02 3.72
CA VAL A 49 -4.98 -1.85 3.65
C VAL A 49 -5.67 -3.16 4.02
N THR A 50 -6.70 -3.10 4.85
CA THR A 50 -7.40 -4.31 5.34
C THR A 50 -8.52 -4.78 4.42
N GLU A 51 -9.03 -3.90 3.55
CA GLU A 51 -10.06 -4.26 2.58
C GLU A 51 -9.50 -5.21 1.53
N GLN A 52 -10.26 -6.27 1.23
CA GLN A 52 -9.87 -7.29 0.27
C GLN A 52 -10.36 -6.91 -1.12
N GLU A 53 -9.43 -6.76 -2.03
CA GLU A 53 -9.66 -6.38 -3.42
C GLU A 53 -8.70 -7.13 -4.35
N GLU A 54 -9.07 -7.24 -5.62
CA GLU A 54 -8.36 -8.04 -6.61
C GLU A 54 -6.87 -7.65 -6.74
N MET A 55 -6.55 -6.36 -6.58
CA MET A 55 -5.17 -5.87 -6.62
C MET A 55 -4.43 -5.91 -5.27
N GLY A 56 -5.14 -6.09 -4.15
CA GLY A 56 -4.54 -6.24 -2.82
C GLY A 56 -3.87 -7.61 -2.60
N TRP A 57 -4.10 -8.55 -3.53
CA TRP A 57 -3.46 -9.86 -3.61
C TRP A 57 -3.58 -10.72 -2.33
N GLY A 58 -4.55 -10.41 -1.47
CA GLY A 58 -4.90 -11.23 -0.31
C GLY A 58 -3.99 -11.07 0.90
N THR A 59 -3.08 -10.10 0.92
CA THR A 59 -2.16 -9.93 2.06
C THR A 59 -2.96 -9.59 3.33
N THR A 60 -2.73 -10.34 4.40
CA THR A 60 -3.34 -10.12 5.71
C THR A 60 -2.31 -9.61 6.73
N PRO A 61 -2.75 -8.98 7.83
CA PRO A 61 -1.83 -8.61 8.92
C PRO A 61 -1.05 -9.81 9.48
N ASP A 62 -1.67 -10.99 9.53
CA ASP A 62 -1.04 -12.21 10.05
C ASP A 62 0.12 -12.70 9.17
N ASP A 63 0.06 -12.46 7.85
CA ASP A 63 1.16 -12.79 6.92
C ASP A 63 2.43 -11.99 7.23
N LEU A 64 2.30 -10.83 7.88
CA LEU A 64 3.39 -9.93 8.24
C LEU A 64 3.84 -10.11 9.70
N ALA A 65 3.13 -10.90 10.49
CA ALA A 65 3.45 -11.15 11.88
C ALA A 65 4.85 -11.80 12.00
N GLY A 66 5.73 -11.17 12.78
CA GLY A 66 7.11 -11.64 12.96
C GLY A 66 8.08 -11.29 11.82
N TRP A 67 7.60 -10.67 10.74
CA TRP A 67 8.44 -10.22 9.62
C TRP A 67 8.75 -8.72 9.65
N VAL A 68 8.05 -7.95 10.51
CA VAL A 68 8.27 -6.50 10.65
C VAL A 68 9.74 -6.23 11.01
N PRO A 69 10.42 -5.29 10.30
CA PRO A 69 11.80 -4.95 10.61
C PRO A 69 11.94 -4.45 12.07
N PRO A 70 13.07 -4.70 12.76
CA PRO A 70 13.25 -4.27 14.15
C PRO A 70 13.08 -2.75 14.36
N ASN A 71 13.44 -1.95 13.36
CA ASN A 71 13.31 -0.50 13.36
C ASN A 71 12.09 -0.03 12.54
N GLY A 72 11.10 -0.90 12.38
CA GLY A 72 9.94 -0.67 11.52
C GLY A 72 8.61 -0.81 12.25
N ARG A 73 7.57 -0.28 11.61
CA ARG A 73 6.18 -0.52 11.99
C ARG A 73 5.31 -0.71 10.76
N ILE A 74 4.13 -1.29 10.95
CA ILE A 74 3.12 -1.44 9.91
C ILE A 74 1.84 -0.78 10.43
N GLU A 75 1.31 0.16 9.65
CA GLU A 75 0.02 0.80 9.89
C GLU A 75 -1.06 0.06 9.11
N LEU A 76 -2.15 -0.26 9.79
CA LEU A 76 -3.32 -0.89 9.17
C LEU A 76 -4.36 0.18 8.82
N VAL A 77 -4.75 0.27 7.56
CA VAL A 77 -5.74 1.25 7.09
C VAL A 77 -7.02 0.54 6.67
N GLN A 78 -8.15 1.01 7.21
CA GLN A 78 -9.49 0.50 6.90
C GLN A 78 -10.20 1.43 5.91
N GLY A 79 -11.14 0.89 5.14
CA GLY A 79 -11.99 1.70 4.25
C GLY A 79 -11.27 2.38 3.09
N ALA A 80 -10.15 1.82 2.63
CA ALA A 80 -9.46 2.22 1.40
C ALA A 80 -9.28 0.99 0.51
N GLY A 81 -9.12 1.17 -0.80
CA GLY A 81 -8.62 0.16 -1.74
C GLY A 81 -7.10 0.24 -1.96
N HIS A 82 -6.63 -0.30 -3.09
CA HIS A 82 -5.22 -0.50 -3.42
C HIS A 82 -4.40 0.78 -3.32
N PHE A 83 -5.04 1.88 -3.70
CA PHE A 83 -4.43 3.17 -3.83
C PHE A 83 -4.78 4.03 -2.61
N VAL A 84 -4.42 3.57 -1.41
CA VAL A 84 -4.69 4.27 -0.13
C VAL A 84 -4.24 5.73 -0.12
N HIS A 85 -3.10 6.04 -0.74
CA HIS A 85 -2.57 7.41 -0.85
C HIS A 85 -3.41 8.34 -1.75
N ILE A 86 -4.30 7.77 -2.56
CA ILE A 86 -5.25 8.48 -3.41
C ILE A 86 -6.60 8.60 -2.69
N GLU A 87 -7.05 7.53 -2.04
CA GLU A 87 -8.37 7.45 -1.41
C GLU A 87 -8.42 8.13 -0.03
N GLN A 88 -7.33 8.07 0.73
CA GLN A 88 -7.18 8.70 2.04
C GLN A 88 -5.87 9.51 2.11
N PRO A 89 -5.73 10.56 1.28
CA PRO A 89 -4.47 11.27 1.11
C PRO A 89 -4.03 12.00 2.38
N GLU A 90 -4.95 12.57 3.16
CA GLU A 90 -4.62 13.25 4.42
C GLU A 90 -4.08 12.25 5.45
N LEU A 91 -4.72 11.08 5.60
CA LEU A 91 -4.25 10.03 6.51
C LEU A 91 -2.84 9.56 6.14
N VAL A 92 -2.59 9.32 4.85
CA VAL A 92 -1.26 8.89 4.38
C VAL A 92 -0.23 9.98 4.59
N LEU A 93 -0.59 11.24 4.32
CA LEU A 93 0.30 12.37 4.56
C LEU A 93 0.68 12.48 6.03
N ASP A 94 -0.29 12.40 6.94
CA ASP A 94 -0.05 12.49 8.38
C ASP A 94 0.89 11.37 8.85
N MET A 95 0.68 10.13 8.40
CA MET A 95 1.58 8.99 8.72
C MET A 95 3.00 9.23 8.22
N VAL A 96 3.16 9.77 7.02
CA VAL A 96 4.49 10.07 6.44
C VAL A 96 5.16 11.23 7.19
N MET A 97 4.42 12.28 7.52
CA MET A 97 4.96 13.44 8.24
C MET A 97 5.39 13.07 9.66
N ASP A 98 4.60 12.26 10.37
CA ASP A 98 4.99 11.68 11.66
C ASP A 98 6.26 10.82 11.54
N PHE A 99 6.31 9.93 10.55
CA PHE A 99 7.47 9.07 10.32
C PHE A 99 8.77 9.86 10.01
N LEU A 100 8.65 10.98 9.31
CA LEU A 100 9.76 11.88 9.02
C LEU A 100 10.10 12.85 10.16
N GLY A 101 9.32 12.86 11.26
CA GLY A 101 9.51 13.77 12.39
C GLY A 101 9.18 15.23 12.07
N CYS A 102 8.23 15.45 11.15
CA CYS A 102 7.80 16.77 10.68
C CYS A 102 6.37 17.14 11.14
N ALA A 103 5.80 16.38 12.08
CA ALA A 103 4.49 16.61 12.69
C ALA A 103 4.52 17.71 13.77
#